data_AF-A0AAN0JZM5-F1
#
_entry.id   AF-A0AAN0JZM5-F1
#
_cell.length_a   1.000
_cell.length_b   1.000
_cell.length_c   1.000
_cell.angle_alpha   90.00
_cell.angle_beta   90.00
_cell.angle_gamma   90.00
#
_symmetry.space_group_name_H-M   'P 1'
#
loop_
_entity.id
_entity.type
_entity.pdbx_description
1 polymer ?
#
loop_
_entity_poly.entity_id
_entity_poly.type
_entity_poly.pdbx_seq_one_letter_code
_entity_poly.pdbx_strand_id
1 'polypeptide(L)'
;MKQDNDQPSDENLLLDKKPLKSDLLRLFKSSAAHYMIIGTALDLEVDDLLPYPAATTSNLIQVFKRWIDSNKRVTWRKVLQVCDDFPEELGRAKADVEEFLSSDRARENYQE
;
A
#
# COMPACT_ATOMS: atom_id res chain seq x y z
N MET A 1 -35.75 19.43 -4.32
CA MET A 1 -34.79 18.71 -3.46
C MET A 1 -34.13 17.62 -4.27
N LYS A 2 -32.87 17.32 -3.92
CA LYS A 2 -31.86 16.47 -4.60
C LYS A 2 -31.01 17.25 -5.61
N GLN A 3 -30.02 17.95 -5.06
CA GLN A 3 -28.74 18.10 -5.75
C GLN A 3 -28.03 16.76 -5.57
N ASP A 4 -27.91 16.00 -6.66
CA ASP A 4 -26.99 14.88 -6.73
C ASP A 4 -25.58 15.48 -6.74
N ASN A 5 -24.95 15.47 -5.57
CA ASN A 5 -23.58 15.95 -5.42
C ASN A 5 -22.65 14.81 -5.82
N ASP A 6 -22.46 14.64 -7.12
CA ASP A 6 -21.55 13.67 -7.76
C ASP A 6 -20.06 14.10 -7.63
N GLN A 7 -19.71 14.76 -6.52
CA GLN A 7 -18.33 15.09 -6.22
C GLN A 7 -17.68 13.84 -5.62
N PRO A 8 -16.62 13.27 -6.22
CA PRO A 8 -15.87 12.21 -5.58
C PRO A 8 -15.39 12.74 -4.23
N SER A 9 -15.70 12.01 -3.15
CA SER A 9 -15.19 12.33 -1.82
C SER A 9 -13.67 12.45 -1.87
N ASP A 10 -13.07 13.32 -1.07
CA ASP A 10 -11.62 13.51 -1.02
C ASP A 10 -10.85 12.19 -0.82
N GLU A 11 -11.46 11.22 -0.12
CA GLU A 11 -10.97 9.85 -0.01
C GLU A 11 -10.79 9.16 -1.36
N ASN A 12 -11.75 9.28 -2.29
CA ASN A 12 -11.64 8.70 -3.63
C ASN A 12 -10.51 9.33 -4.46
N LEU A 13 -10.18 10.60 -4.21
CA LEU A 13 -9.05 11.27 -4.86
C LEU A 13 -7.71 10.81 -4.28
N LEU A 14 -7.63 10.59 -2.96
CA LEU A 14 -6.44 10.06 -2.31
C LEU A 14 -6.08 8.65 -2.78
N LEU A 15 -7.09 7.83 -3.11
CA LEU A 15 -6.88 6.46 -3.59
C LEU A 15 -6.05 6.38 -4.88
N ASP A 16 -6.10 7.38 -5.75
CA ASP A 16 -5.32 7.41 -7.00
C ASP A 16 -3.93 8.04 -6.85
N LYS A 17 -3.58 8.52 -5.66
CA LYS A 17 -2.25 9.11 -5.39
C LYS A 17 -1.19 8.02 -5.20
N LYS A 18 0.03 8.33 -5.62
CA LYS A 18 1.19 7.45 -5.47
C LYS A 18 1.68 7.45 -4.02
N PRO A 19 1.66 6.31 -3.30
CA PRO A 19 2.17 6.23 -1.93
C PRO A 19 3.68 6.53 -1.83
N LEU A 20 4.07 7.16 -0.72
CA LEU A 20 5.48 7.28 -0.34
C LEU A 20 6.00 5.95 0.20
N LYS A 21 7.24 5.59 -0.14
CA LYS A 21 7.91 4.36 0.34
C LYS A 21 7.95 4.28 1.87
N SER A 22 8.16 5.42 2.53
CA SER A 22 8.20 5.52 3.99
C SER A 22 6.85 5.21 4.64
N ASP A 23 5.75 5.65 4.04
CA ASP A 23 4.40 5.32 4.51
C ASP A 23 4.09 3.84 4.28
N LEU A 24 4.41 3.29 3.10
CA LEU A 24 4.27 1.85 2.85
C LEU A 24 5.04 1.02 3.88
N LEU A 25 6.31 1.35 4.13
CA LEU A 25 7.11 0.66 5.13
C LEU A 25 6.49 0.74 6.53
N ARG A 26 6.03 1.93 6.94
CA ARG A 26 5.43 2.13 8.27
C ARG A 26 4.17 1.28 8.45
N LEU A 27 3.28 1.29 7.45
CA LEU A 27 1.97 0.63 7.49
C LEU A 27 2.10 -0.89 7.37
N PHE A 28 3.05 -1.39 6.57
CA PHE A 28 3.26 -2.82 6.36
C PHE A 28 4.33 -3.43 7.26
N LYS A 29 4.90 -2.68 8.20
CA LYS A 29 6.00 -3.17 9.06
C LYS A 29 5.62 -4.46 9.80
N SER A 30 4.38 -4.55 10.28
CA SER A 30 3.89 -5.75 10.97
C SER A 30 3.70 -6.96 10.06
N SER A 31 3.55 -6.74 8.74
CA SER A 31 3.37 -7.77 7.71
C SER A 31 4.66 -8.04 6.92
N ALA A 32 5.83 -7.63 7.41
CA ALA A 32 7.10 -7.79 6.70
C ALA A 32 7.47 -9.24 6.37
N ALA A 33 7.00 -10.20 7.16
CA ALA A 33 7.18 -11.63 6.87
C ALA A 33 6.48 -12.06 5.56
N HIS A 34 5.46 -11.33 5.11
CA HIS A 34 4.68 -11.60 3.91
C HIS A 34 5.20 -10.85 2.67
N TYR A 35 6.46 -10.41 2.66
CA TYR A 35 7.01 -9.63 1.53
C TYR A 35 6.89 -10.37 0.19
N MET A 36 6.98 -11.70 0.16
CA MET A 36 6.80 -12.48 -1.08
C MET A 36 5.37 -12.40 -1.58
N ILE A 37 4.37 -12.56 -0.70
CA ILE A 37 2.95 -12.43 -1.04
C ILE A 37 2.67 -11.03 -1.59
N ILE A 38 3.12 -10.00 -0.87
CA ILE A 38 2.95 -8.60 -1.26
C ILE A 38 3.61 -8.34 -2.61
N GLY A 39 4.86 -8.77 -2.81
CA GLY A 39 5.59 -8.54 -4.05
C GLY A 39 4.94 -9.26 -5.24
N THR A 40 4.55 -10.52 -5.07
CA THR A 40 3.85 -11.29 -6.11
C THR A 40 2.50 -10.67 -6.47
N ALA A 41 1.70 -10.22 -5.48
CA ALA A 41 0.40 -9.56 -5.71
C ALA A 41 0.52 -8.18 -6.40
N LEU A 42 1.71 -7.57 -6.31
CA LEU A 42 2.10 -6.36 -7.02
C LEU A 42 2.76 -6.65 -8.39
N ASP A 43 2.72 -7.91 -8.83
CA ASP A 43 3.31 -8.41 -10.06
C ASP A 43 4.82 -8.12 -10.15
N LEU A 44 5.56 -8.32 -9.06
CA LEU A 44 7.01 -8.12 -9.00
C LEU A 44 7.73 -9.47 -8.93
N GLU A 45 8.92 -9.51 -9.53
CA GLU A 45 9.85 -10.61 -9.31
C GLU A 45 10.45 -10.51 -7.89
N VAL A 46 10.31 -11.58 -7.12
CA VAL A 46 10.78 -11.69 -5.73
C VAL A 46 11.65 -12.91 -5.47
N ASP A 47 11.92 -13.74 -6.48
CA ASP A 47 12.65 -15.01 -6.33
C ASP A 47 14.12 -14.81 -5.91
N ASP A 48 14.67 -13.63 -6.20
CA ASP A 48 16.01 -13.24 -5.77
C ASP A 48 16.07 -12.76 -4.30
N LEU A 49 14.92 -12.55 -3.65
CA LEU A 49 14.82 -12.11 -2.26
C LEU A 49 14.86 -13.32 -1.32
N LEU A 50 16.04 -13.60 -0.79
CA LEU A 50 16.27 -14.76 0.08
C LEU A 50 15.43 -14.69 1.39
N PRO A 51 14.70 -15.75 1.75
CA PRO A 51 13.77 -15.78 2.89
C PRO A 51 14.49 -16.05 4.21
N TYR A 52 15.30 -15.10 4.67
CA TYR A 52 15.88 -15.15 6.00
C TYR A 52 15.01 -14.36 6.99
N PRO A 53 14.70 -14.90 8.19
CA PRO A 53 13.90 -14.18 9.19
C PRO A 53 14.44 -12.77 9.51
N ALA A 54 15.76 -12.64 9.59
CA ALA A 54 16.45 -11.37 9.85
C ALA A 54 16.38 -10.36 8.68
N ALA A 55 16.02 -10.81 7.47
CA ALA A 55 15.96 -9.99 6.26
C ALA A 55 14.54 -9.52 5.89
N THR A 56 13.49 -10.00 6.57
CA THR A 56 12.08 -9.74 6.23
C THR A 56 11.75 -8.25 6.02
N THR A 57 12.18 -7.38 6.93
CA THR A 57 11.97 -5.92 6.78
C THR A 57 12.76 -5.35 5.60
N SER A 58 14.01 -5.78 5.40
CA SER A 58 14.83 -5.35 4.27
C SER A 58 14.25 -5.81 2.93
N ASN A 59 13.71 -7.02 2.87
CA ASN A 59 13.05 -7.57 1.69
C ASN A 59 11.76 -6.82 1.39
N LEU A 60 10.95 -6.50 2.40
CA LEU A 60 9.77 -5.63 2.25
C LEU A 60 10.15 -4.25 1.69
N ILE A 61 11.22 -3.63 2.20
CA ILE A 61 11.73 -2.35 1.68
C ILE A 61 12.11 -2.47 0.20
N GLN A 62 12.76 -3.57 -0.19
CA GLN A 62 13.12 -3.83 -1.59
C GLN A 62 11.89 -4.01 -2.48
N VAL A 63 10.88 -4.76 -2.02
CA VAL A 63 9.59 -4.92 -2.71
C VAL A 63 8.95 -3.56 -2.98
N PHE A 64 8.82 -2.70 -1.96
CA PHE A 64 8.23 -1.38 -2.17
C PHE A 64 9.08 -0.47 -3.04
N LYS A 65 10.42 -0.54 -2.95
CA LYS A 65 11.30 0.18 -3.86
C LYS A 65 11.05 -0.25 -5.31
N ARG A 66 11.09 -1.55 -5.60
CA ARG A 66 10.84 -2.11 -6.94
C ARG A 66 9.47 -1.71 -7.46
N TRP A 67 8.45 -1.75 -6.61
CA TRP A 67 7.11 -1.36 -7.01
C TRP A 67 7.02 0.12 -7.38
N ILE A 68 7.55 1.01 -6.53
CA ILE A 68 7.56 2.46 -6.77
C ILE A 68 8.36 2.84 -8.02
N ASP A 69 9.44 2.10 -8.28
CA ASP A 69 10.31 2.27 -9.45
C ASP A 69 9.72 1.58 -10.69
N SER A 70 8.74 0.69 -10.53
CA SER A 70 8.04 0.05 -11.64
C SER A 70 7.14 1.08 -12.33
N ASN A 71 7.12 1.06 -13.67
CA ASN A 71 6.24 1.92 -14.46
C ASN A 71 4.76 1.44 -14.43
N LYS A 72 4.36 0.76 -13.35
CA LYS A 72 3.00 0.24 -13.14
C LYS A 72 2.16 1.25 -12.38
N ARG A 73 0.86 0.98 -12.25
CA ARG A 73 -0.07 1.81 -11.48
C ARG A 73 0.20 1.69 -9.98
N VAL A 74 1.11 2.53 -9.48
CA VAL A 74 1.46 2.63 -8.05
C VAL A 74 0.50 3.59 -7.37
N THR A 75 -0.55 3.06 -6.72
CA THR A 75 -1.63 3.85 -6.11
C THR A 75 -2.10 3.23 -4.81
N TRP A 76 -2.62 4.03 -3.88
CA TRP A 76 -3.26 3.54 -2.65
C TRP A 76 -4.42 2.58 -2.94
N ARG A 77 -5.16 2.78 -4.04
CA ARG A 77 -6.17 1.83 -4.52
C ARG A 77 -5.61 0.43 -4.74
N LYS A 78 -4.46 0.32 -5.39
CA LYS A 78 -3.80 -0.98 -5.61
C LYS A 78 -3.30 -1.57 -4.29
N VAL A 79 -2.86 -0.75 -3.33
CA VAL A 79 -2.50 -1.21 -1.98
C VAL A 79 -3.69 -1.88 -1.31
N LEU A 80 -4.85 -1.20 -1.28
CA LEU A 80 -6.07 -1.76 -0.67
C LEU A 80 -6.54 -3.03 -1.38
N GLN A 81 -6.48 -3.06 -2.72
CA GLN A 81 -6.81 -4.27 -3.49
C GLN A 81 -5.93 -5.46 -3.09
N VAL A 82 -4.60 -5.26 -2.95
CA VAL A 82 -3.70 -6.33 -2.50
C VAL A 82 -4.06 -6.80 -1.09
N CYS A 83 -4.43 -5.89 -0.20
CA CYS A 83 -4.88 -6.30 1.13
C CYS A 83 -6.22 -7.07 1.10
N ASP A 84 -7.13 -6.72 0.19
CA ASP A 84 -8.41 -7.41 0.00
C ASP A 84 -8.24 -8.81 -0.58
N ASP A 85 -7.25 -9.01 -1.45
CA ASP A 85 -6.93 -10.31 -2.05
C ASP A 85 -6.29 -11.29 -1.03
N PHE A 86 -5.68 -10.77 0.05
CA PHE A 86 -4.96 -11.55 1.08
C PHE A 86 -5.36 -11.11 2.52
N PRO A 87 -6.62 -11.27 2.92
CA PRO A 87 -7.13 -10.73 4.18
C PRO A 87 -6.54 -11.41 5.42
N GLU A 88 -6.12 -12.67 5.33
CA GLU A 88 -5.51 -13.41 6.46
C GLU A 88 -4.12 -12.85 6.80
N GLU A 89 -3.33 -12.51 5.79
CA GLU A 89 -1.96 -11.99 5.95
C GLU A 89 -1.91 -10.46 6.08
N LEU A 90 -2.83 -9.77 5.42
CA LEU A 90 -2.77 -8.31 5.23
C LEU A 90 -3.95 -7.55 5.84
N GLY A 91 -4.90 -8.22 6.51
CA GLY A 91 -6.06 -7.56 7.11
C GLY A 91 -5.68 -6.46 8.12
N ARG A 92 -4.62 -6.67 8.91
CA ARG A 92 -4.10 -5.62 9.82
C ARG A 92 -3.48 -4.45 9.06
N ALA A 93 -2.70 -4.72 8.01
CA ALA A 93 -2.12 -3.68 7.18
C ALA A 93 -3.21 -2.89 6.44
N LYS A 94 -4.30 -3.54 6.02
CA LYS A 94 -5.48 -2.88 5.46
C LYS A 94 -6.05 -1.84 6.41
N ALA A 95 -6.35 -2.24 7.65
CA ALA A 95 -6.91 -1.35 8.65
C ALA A 95 -5.97 -0.16 8.92
N ASP A 96 -4.67 -0.42 9.04
CA ASP A 96 -3.65 0.62 9.22
C ASP A 96 -3.63 1.60 8.02
N VAL A 97 -3.82 1.11 6.77
CA VAL A 97 -3.90 1.94 5.56
C VAL A 97 -5.19 2.76 5.52
N GLU A 98 -6.35 2.17 5.81
CA GLU A 98 -7.65 2.87 5.82
C GLU A 98 -7.68 3.98 6.87
N GLU A 99 -7.18 3.71 8.09
CA GLU A 99 -7.02 4.70 9.14
C GLU A 99 -6.09 5.83 8.69
N PHE A 100 -4.96 5.49 8.08
CA PHE A 100 -4.03 6.48 7.56
C PHE A 100 -4.66 7.37 6.49
N LEU A 101 -5.33 6.81 5.50
CA LEU A 101 -5.96 7.56 4.41
C LEU A 101 -7.08 8.49 4.88
N SER A 102 -7.69 8.18 6.02
CA SER A 102 -8.71 9.01 6.66
C SER A 102 -8.13 10.11 7.57
N SER A 103 -6.82 10.09 7.81
CA SER A 103 -6.12 11.01 8.72
C SER A 103 -5.73 12.34 8.07
N ASP A 104 -5.61 13.39 8.89
CA ASP A 104 -5.13 14.70 8.44
C ASP A 104 -3.73 14.62 7.84
N ARG A 105 -2.88 13.71 8.34
CA ARG A 105 -1.56 13.45 7.76
C ARG A 105 -1.66 13.00 6.30
N ALA A 106 -2.60 12.14 5.94
CA ALA A 106 -2.74 11.75 4.53
C ALA A 106 -3.30 12.89 3.68
N ARG A 107 -4.21 13.68 4.23
CA ARG A 107 -4.74 14.87 3.55
C ARG A 107 -3.62 15.85 3.20
N GLU A 108 -2.81 16.23 4.19
CA GLU A 108 -1.69 17.15 4.02
C GLU A 108 -0.63 16.67 3.03
N ASN A 109 -0.33 15.37 3.00
CA ASN A 109 0.77 14.82 2.18
C ASN A 109 0.36 14.45 0.74
N TYR A 110 -0.95 14.35 0.44
CA TYR A 110 -1.42 13.78 -0.83
C TYR A 110 -2.59 14.55 -1.50
N GLN A 111 -3.14 15.62 -0.90
CA GLN A 111 -4.24 16.40 -1.50
C GLN A 111 -3.82 17.46 -2.55
N GLU A 112 -2.53 17.63 -2.85
CA GLU A 112 -2.08 18.53 -3.94
C GLU A 112 -2.37 17.98 -5.34
#